data_AF-A0A953X2G8-F1
#
_entry.id   AF-A0A953X2G8-F1
#
_cell.length_a   1.000
_cell.length_b   1.000
_cell.length_c   1.000
_cell.angle_alpha   90.00
_cell.angle_beta   90.00
_cell.angle_gamma   90.00
#
_symmetry.space_group_name_H-M   'P 1'
#
loop_
_entity.id
_entity.type
_entity.pdbx_description
1 polymer ?
#
loop_
_entity_poly.entity_id
_entity_poly.type
_entity_poly.pdbx_seq_one_letter_code
_entity_poly.pdbx_strand_id
1 'polypeptide(L)'
;MLLEPGPNGIAGATLALFAIFLPGFLLLVGALPVWNTLRARSGVRAPMAGANAAVVGILGAALYDPLWTSSVGSPRDFALALTCFVALMSWKFPPWLVVLIGAAGGAVLEVSSML
;
A
#
# COMPACT_ATOMS: atom_id res chain seq x y z
N MET A 1 35.64 6.17 3.48
CA MET A 1 34.87 7.34 3.02
C MET A 1 33.73 7.52 4.01
N LEU A 2 33.77 8.62 4.75
CA LEU A 2 33.21 8.81 6.09
C LEU A 2 31.67 8.78 6.12
N LEU A 3 31.08 7.74 6.71
CA LEU A 3 29.83 7.90 7.44
C LEU A 3 30.24 8.04 8.90
N GLU A 4 30.39 9.27 9.37
CA GLU A 4 30.28 9.52 10.81
C GLU A 4 28.94 8.92 11.28
N PRO A 5 28.83 8.46 12.54
CA PRO A 5 27.53 8.09 13.08
C PRO A 5 26.67 9.35 12.98
N GLY A 6 25.74 9.36 12.02
CA GLY A 6 24.82 10.48 11.81
C GLY A 6 23.96 10.68 13.06
N PRO A 7 22.96 11.56 13.02
CA PRO A 7 22.01 11.66 14.13
C PRO A 7 21.34 10.29 14.35
N ASN A 8 21.81 9.53 15.33
CA ASN A 8 21.32 8.19 15.61
C ASN A 8 20.08 8.29 16.50
N GLY A 9 19.08 7.42 16.30
CA GLY A 9 17.84 7.42 17.08
C GLY A 9 16.78 8.39 16.54
N ILE A 10 16.09 9.11 17.43
CA ILE A 10 14.90 9.92 17.07
C ILE A 10 15.25 11.03 16.06
N ALA A 11 16.42 11.66 16.20
CA ALA A 11 16.85 12.74 15.29
C ALA A 11 17.09 12.26 13.84
N GLY A 12 17.63 11.04 13.68
CA GLY A 12 17.77 10.43 12.35
C GLY A 12 16.42 9.99 11.79
N ALA A 13 15.54 9.44 12.64
CA ALA A 13 14.20 9.04 12.25
C ALA A 13 13.35 10.23 11.78
N THR A 14 13.42 11.37 12.47
CA THR A 14 12.70 12.59 12.05
C THR A 14 13.29 13.16 10.77
N LEU A 15 14.62 13.21 10.62
CA LEU A 15 15.25 13.65 9.38
C LEU A 15 14.86 12.76 8.19
N ALA A 16 14.89 11.43 8.37
CA ALA A 16 14.49 10.47 7.34
C ALA A 16 13.00 10.61 6.99
N LEU A 17 12.13 10.81 7.98
CA LEU A 17 10.70 11.05 7.78
C LEU A 17 10.50 12.29 6.90
N PHE A 18 11.13 13.42 7.23
CA PHE A 18 11.03 14.62 6.40
C PHE A 18 11.64 14.39 5.02
N ALA A 19 12.82 13.77 4.91
CA ALA A 19 13.46 13.54 3.62
C ALA A 19 12.59 12.71 2.66
N ILE A 20 11.87 11.70 3.15
CA ILE A 20 11.00 10.83 2.34
C ILE A 20 9.66 11.51 2.01
N PHE A 21 9.01 12.15 2.99
CA PHE A 21 7.64 12.66 2.83
C PHE A 21 7.55 14.12 2.36
N LEU A 22 8.51 14.97 2.73
CA LEU A 22 8.51 16.39 2.36
C LEU A 22 8.42 16.64 0.85
N PRO A 23 9.16 15.96 -0.05
CA PRO A 23 9.02 16.20 -1.48
C PRO A 23 7.62 15.87 -1.99
N GLY A 24 7.02 14.77 -1.52
CA GLY A 24 5.64 14.40 -1.87
C GLY A 24 4.61 15.41 -1.37
N PHE A 25 4.77 15.90 -0.14
CA PHE A 25 3.92 16.96 0.42
C PHE A 25 4.05 18.28 -0.33
N LEU A 26 5.27 18.68 -0.70
CA LEU A 26 5.51 19.89 -1.48
C LEU A 26 4.87 19.78 -2.87
N LEU A 27 4.98 18.62 -3.52
CA LEU A 27 4.29 18.36 -4.79
C LEU A 27 2.77 18.39 -4.64
N LEU A 28 2.22 17.82 -3.56
CA LEU A 28 0.78 17.85 -3.30
C LEU A 28 0.27 19.29 -3.13
N VAL A 29 0.93 20.08 -2.28
CA VAL A 29 0.57 21.48 -2.00
C VAL A 29 0.75 22.35 -3.24
N GLY A 30 1.84 22.14 -4.00
CA GLY A 30 2.10 22.85 -5.24
C GLY A 30 1.14 22.49 -6.38
N ALA A 31 0.72 21.22 -6.46
CA ALA A 31 -0.23 20.75 -7.48
C ALA A 31 -1.69 21.10 -7.16
N LEU A 32 -2.07 21.26 -5.89
CA LEU A 32 -3.43 21.60 -5.45
C LEU A 32 -4.07 22.81 -6.18
N PRO A 33 -3.40 23.98 -6.30
CA PRO A 33 -3.97 25.13 -7.00
C PRO A 33 -4.13 24.89 -8.50
N VAL A 34 -3.15 24.23 -9.14
CA VAL A 34 -3.22 23.83 -10.55
C VAL A 34 -4.40 22.87 -10.76
N TRP A 35 -4.57 21.92 -9.85
CA TRP A 35 -5.65 20.95 -9.89
C TRP A 35 -7.02 21.60 -9.73
N ASN A 36 -7.18 22.59 -8.85
CA ASN A 36 -8.43 23.35 -8.72
C ASN A 36 -8.82 24.09 -9.99
N THR A 37 -7.85 24.72 -10.68
CA THR A 37 -8.13 25.43 -11.94
C THR A 37 -8.49 24.47 -13.09
N LEU A 38 -7.85 23.29 -13.14
CA LEU A 38 -8.17 22.26 -14.12
C LEU A 38 -9.55 21.62 -13.86
N ARG A 39 -9.90 21.32 -12.60
CA ARG A 39 -11.20 20.74 -12.24
C ARG A 39 -12.40 21.63 -12.59
N ALA A 40 -12.21 22.95 -12.67
CA ALA A 40 -13.25 23.89 -13.09
C ALA A 40 -13.60 23.79 -14.58
N ARG A 41 -12.78 23.12 -15.40
CA ARG A 41 -13.02 22.94 -16.84
C ARG A 41 -13.73 21.62 -17.12
N SER A 42 -14.88 21.67 -17.77
CA SER A 42 -15.71 20.50 -18.11
C SER A 42 -14.99 19.44 -18.95
N GLY A 43 -13.98 19.82 -19.75
CA GLY A 43 -13.18 18.92 -20.58
C GLY A 43 -12.24 17.97 -19.82
N VAL A 44 -12.03 18.17 -18.52
CA VAL A 44 -11.09 17.37 -17.72
C VAL A 44 -11.72 16.07 -17.20
N ARG A 45 -13.05 15.95 -17.21
CA ARG A 45 -13.75 14.77 -16.66
C ARG A 45 -13.46 13.47 -17.43
N ALA A 46 -13.39 13.53 -18.75
CA ALA A 46 -13.15 12.34 -19.59
C ALA A 46 -11.69 11.82 -19.45
N PRO A 47 -10.64 12.66 -19.55
CA PRO A 47 -9.27 12.22 -19.26
C PRO A 47 -9.11 11.65 -17.84
N MET A 48 -9.82 12.20 -16.85
CA MET A 48 -9.75 11.71 -15.47
C MET A 48 -10.41 10.35 -15.27
N ALA A 49 -11.52 10.08 -15.95
CA ALA A 49 -12.10 8.75 -15.98
C ALA A 49 -11.13 7.74 -16.61
N GLY A 50 -10.43 8.13 -17.68
CA GLY A 50 -9.38 7.32 -18.31
C GLY A 50 -8.19 7.05 -17.38
N ALA A 51 -7.70 8.08 -16.67
CA ALA A 51 -6.62 7.93 -15.69
C ALA A 51 -7.02 7.01 -14.52
N ASN A 52 -8.22 7.18 -13.97
CA ASN A 52 -8.74 6.30 -12.91
C ASN A 52 -8.87 4.85 -13.41
N ALA A 53 -9.36 4.64 -14.63
CA ALA A 53 -9.45 3.31 -15.23
C ALA A 53 -8.06 2.68 -15.44
N ALA A 54 -7.07 3.45 -15.87
CA ALA A 54 -5.69 2.97 -16.02
C ALA A 54 -5.09 2.55 -14.69
N VAL A 55 -5.28 3.35 -13.62
CA VAL A 55 -4.80 3.00 -12.27
C VAL A 55 -5.45 1.71 -11.78
N VAL A 56 -6.77 1.58 -11.92
CA VAL A 56 -7.47 0.34 -11.53
C VAL A 56 -6.96 -0.85 -12.35
N GLY A 57 -6.69 -0.66 -13.65
CA GLY A 57 -6.09 -1.69 -14.50
C GLY A 57 -4.70 -2.12 -14.01
N ILE A 58 -3.83 -1.18 -13.63
CA ILE A 58 -2.50 -1.47 -13.08
C ILE A 58 -2.61 -2.16 -11.71
N LEU A 59 -3.51 -1.71 -10.84
CA LEU A 59 -3.77 -2.35 -9.55
C LEU A 59 -4.29 -3.78 -9.72
N GLY A 60 -5.18 -4.01 -10.69
CA GLY A 60 -5.68 -5.34 -11.04
C GLY A 60 -4.58 -6.25 -11.60
N ALA A 61 -3.72 -5.70 -12.47
CA ALA A 61 -2.56 -6.43 -13.00
C ALA A 61 -1.59 -6.82 -11.88
N ALA A 62 -1.25 -5.87 -11.00
CA ALA A 62 -0.40 -6.12 -9.83
C ALA A 62 -1.03 -7.09 -8.83
N LEU A 63 -2.37 -7.07 -8.71
CA LEU A 63 -3.11 -8.03 -7.88
C LEU A 63 -2.97 -9.45 -8.44
N TYR A 64 -3.05 -9.62 -9.76
CA TYR A 64 -2.83 -10.92 -10.40
C TYR A 64 -1.37 -11.36 -10.26
N ASP A 65 -0.43 -10.54 -10.72
CA ASP A 65 1.00 -10.82 -10.67
C ASP A 65 1.75 -9.52 -10.29
N PRO A 66 2.45 -9.46 -9.15
CA PRO A 66 2.94 -10.59 -8.33
C PRO A 66 2.06 -10.96 -7.12
N LEU A 67 1.04 -10.18 -6.74
CA LEU A 67 0.44 -10.33 -5.41
C LEU A 67 -0.26 -11.69 -5.22
N TRP A 68 -1.11 -12.12 -6.14
CA TRP A 68 -1.80 -13.40 -6.05
C TRP A 68 -0.85 -14.58 -6.31
N THR A 69 -0.05 -14.48 -7.40
CA THR A 69 0.91 -15.52 -7.79
C THR A 69 2.00 -15.77 -6.75
N SER A 70 2.44 -14.75 -6.02
CA SER A 70 3.53 -14.89 -5.03
C SER A 70 3.02 -15.20 -3.62
N SER A 71 1.79 -14.79 -3.27
CA SER A 71 1.27 -14.95 -1.90
C SER A 71 0.40 -16.19 -1.72
N VAL A 72 -0.22 -16.73 -2.78
CA VAL A 72 -1.15 -17.86 -2.69
C VAL A 72 -0.59 -19.06 -3.46
N GLY A 73 0.39 -19.74 -2.85
CA GLY A 73 0.99 -20.95 -3.40
C GLY A 73 0.25 -22.23 -3.02
N SER A 74 -0.44 -22.24 -1.87
CA SER A 74 -1.11 -23.43 -1.33
C SER A 74 -2.60 -23.18 -0.97
N PRO A 75 -3.42 -24.25 -0.85
CA PRO A 75 -4.80 -24.13 -0.38
C PRO A 75 -4.93 -23.54 1.03
N ARG A 76 -3.90 -23.66 1.88
CA ARG A 76 -3.89 -23.09 3.24
C ARG A 76 -3.73 -21.58 3.19
N ASP A 77 -2.85 -21.07 2.33
CA ASP A 77 -2.64 -19.64 2.11
C ASP A 77 -3.92 -18.99 1.55
N PHE A 78 -4.61 -19.69 0.64
CA PHE A 78 -5.90 -19.26 0.12
C PHE A 78 -6.97 -19.15 1.22
N ALA A 79 -7.07 -20.14 2.11
CA ALA A 79 -8.02 -20.11 3.22
C ALA A 79 -7.75 -18.95 4.19
N LEU A 80 -6.48 -18.67 4.48
CA LEU A 80 -6.07 -17.54 5.31
C LEU A 80 -6.38 -16.20 4.64
N ALA A 81 -6.06 -16.05 3.35
CA ALA A 81 -6.39 -14.86 2.56
C ALA A 81 -7.90 -14.61 2.52
N LEU A 82 -8.70 -15.67 2.31
CA LEU A 82 -10.16 -15.60 2.32
C LEU A 82 -10.71 -15.18 3.69
N THR A 83 -10.15 -15.71 4.78
CA THR A 83 -10.54 -15.34 6.14
C THR A 83 -10.25 -13.87 6.41
N CYS A 84 -9.07 -13.38 6.02
CA CYS A 84 -8.71 -11.96 6.11
C CYS A 84 -9.64 -11.08 5.26
N PHE A 85 -9.98 -11.53 4.06
CA PHE A 85 -10.91 -10.83 3.18
C PHE A 85 -12.32 -10.73 3.78
N VAL A 86 -12.85 -11.81 4.35
CA VAL A 86 -14.14 -11.82 5.04
C VAL A 86 -14.11 -10.94 6.28
N ALA A 87 -13.02 -10.96 7.04
CA ALA A 87 -12.84 -10.09 8.20
C ALA A 87 -12.88 -8.59 7.83
N LEU A 88 -12.34 -8.22 6.67
CA LEU A 88 -12.43 -6.85 6.14
C LEU A 88 -13.83 -6.51 5.61
N MET A 89 -14.42 -7.37 4.79
CA MET A 89 -15.65 -7.06 4.06
C MET A 89 -16.92 -7.25 4.90
N SER A 90 -17.01 -8.34 5.67
CA SER A 90 -18.21 -8.69 6.45
C SER A 90 -18.16 -8.15 7.86
N TRP A 91 -17.00 -8.23 8.53
CA TRP A 91 -16.84 -7.76 9.91
C TRP A 91 -16.30 -6.34 10.01
N LYS A 92 -15.89 -5.74 8.89
CA LYS A 92 -15.40 -4.34 8.82
C LYS A 92 -14.30 -4.07 9.84
N PHE A 93 -13.48 -5.08 10.15
CA PHE A 93 -12.35 -4.91 11.04
C PHE A 93 -11.38 -3.87 10.48
N PRO A 94 -10.73 -3.10 11.35
CA PRO A 94 -9.78 -2.12 10.89
C PRO A 94 -8.62 -2.83 10.18
N PRO A 95 -8.11 -2.30 9.04
CA PRO A 95 -7.11 -2.99 8.23
C PRO A 95 -5.85 -3.41 8.99
N TRP A 96 -5.41 -2.61 9.97
CA TRP A 96 -4.22 -2.93 10.78
C TRP A 96 -4.38 -4.24 11.56
N LEU A 97 -5.59 -4.53 12.07
CA LEU A 97 -5.85 -5.75 12.82
C LEU A 97 -5.80 -6.98 11.89
N VAL A 98 -6.36 -6.85 10.69
CA VAL A 98 -6.35 -7.92 9.69
C VAL A 98 -4.93 -8.21 9.21
N VAL A 99 -4.08 -7.18 9.07
CA VAL A 99 -2.66 -7.36 8.77
C VAL A 99 -1.95 -8.14 9.88
N LEU A 100 -2.21 -7.83 11.16
CA LEU A 100 -1.62 -8.58 12.27
C LEU A 100 -2.08 -10.04 12.30
N ILE A 101 -3.37 -10.29 12.06
CA ILE A 101 -3.93 -11.65 11.99
C ILE A 101 -3.31 -12.42 10.81
N GLY A 102 -3.23 -11.79 9.64
CA GLY A 102 -2.64 -12.38 8.44
C GLY A 102 -1.16 -12.70 8.63
N ALA A 103 -0.39 -11.78 9.22
CA ALA A 103 1.03 -11.99 9.51
C ALA A 103 1.25 -13.12 10.52
N ALA A 104 0.48 -13.15 11.61
CA ALA A 104 0.57 -14.19 12.62
C ALA A 104 0.15 -15.56 12.04
N GLY A 105 -0.95 -15.61 11.29
CA GLY A 105 -1.42 -16.86 10.69
C GLY A 105 -0.48 -17.37 9.60
N GLY A 106 0.12 -16.48 8.79
CA GLY A 106 1.15 -16.84 7.81
C GLY A 106 2.40 -17.44 8.47
N ALA A 107 2.89 -16.81 9.53
CA ALA A 107 4.03 -17.31 10.30
C ALA A 107 3.76 -18.71 10.91
N VAL A 108 2.55 -18.95 11.41
CA VAL A 108 2.15 -20.27 11.93
C VAL A 108 2.10 -21.33 10.82
N LEU A 109 1.54 -20.98 9.65
CA LEU A 109 1.47 -21.89 8.51
C LEU A 109 2.87 -22.26 8.00
N GLU A 110 3.78 -21.29 7.90
CA GLU A 110 5.17 -21.52 7.51
C GLU A 110 5.88 -22.45 8.50
N VAL A 111 5.80 -22.17 9.81
CA VAL A 111 6.39 -23.02 10.85
C VAL A 111 5.82 -24.44 10.82
N SER A 112 4.52 -24.61 10.57
CA SER A 112 3.88 -25.93 10.47
C SER A 112 4.28 -26.74 9.24
N SER A 113 4.87 -26.09 8.22
CA SER A 113 5.39 -26.74 7.02
C SER A 113 6.85 -27.19 7.15
N MET A 114 7.56 -26.67 8.15
CA MET A 114 8.97 -27.00 8.43
C MET A 114 9.15 -28.18 9.41
N LEU A 115 8.09 -28.59 10.12
CA LEU A 115 8.05 -29.72 11.04
C LEU A 115 7.52 -30.99 10.36
#